data_AF-A0A351VJZ7-F1
#
_entry.id   AF-A0A351VJZ7-F1
#
_cell.length_a   1.000
_cell.length_b   1.000
_cell.length_c   1.000
_cell.angle_alpha   90.00
_cell.angle_beta   90.00
_cell.angle_gamma   90.00
#
_symmetry.space_group_name_H-M   'P 1'
#
loop_
_entity.id
_entity.type
_entity.pdbx_description
1 polymer ?
#
loop_
_entity_poly.entity_id
_entity_poly.type
_entity_poly.pdbx_seq_one_letter_code
_entity_poly.pdbx_strand_id
1 'polypeptide(L)'
;MRKLRTGTNLIRIFLVLGIVLSLAGLIITLVSTSPSRVALVFLYALNILSLVAVIRILITRKLAERIKHIAKAMNMAADGELKERVAFDGETEMSLLAENFNSMMDRLSGAIAKVHSSLSELRNISATIAQLSEKGVSSAAVQSEVLKRTSTSIREINRSINDIATSVSVLANLSTSNSASMTNMTHSLESTTLHMESLVLSVEDVSSSIMEMAAAICQIEENATILTTDTSIAATLVLEMDKAIKQIGSQANDTSRIAETVKSDAEQGCNSVDATIAGINEIKASSTITFDAIENLSKRVANIGKILSVIDEVAEQTNLLALNASIIAAQAGNRGKSFSVVAGEIKDLAKRTGNHTREISEIILGVREETERAVKAISLSEKRISEGAALSRKSGEALRKIVDGIQVASVQMVEINKTALSQAEASAAVQQAMSRVAEMVEHIARATQEQSHGSELITAAVDRMRNLTREVMNSISSHQGSATQVINASEKINAMVTDICEESILQSASAELIGESLKDFEESTDVHVTSTMVMDEILVKLARQIEVLQNEMARFKA
;
A
#
# COMPACT_ATOMS: atom_id res chain seq x y z
N MET A 1 -92.79 -8.71 -123.59
CA MET A 1 -93.32 -9.71 -124.55
C MET A 1 -94.70 -9.30 -125.09
N ARG A 2 -94.70 -8.26 -125.92
CA ARG A 2 -95.86 -7.63 -126.59
C ARG A 2 -96.44 -8.47 -127.75
N LYS A 3 -95.92 -9.68 -128.01
CA LYS A 3 -96.34 -10.60 -129.10
C LYS A 3 -97.31 -11.73 -128.69
N LEU A 4 -97.62 -11.91 -127.40
CA LEU A 4 -98.60 -12.92 -126.94
C LEU A 4 -100.04 -12.39 -126.82
N ARG A 5 -100.23 -11.06 -126.94
CA ARG A 5 -101.53 -10.41 -126.74
C ARG A 5 -102.44 -10.46 -127.98
N THR A 6 -101.87 -10.61 -129.17
CA THR A 6 -102.59 -10.69 -130.45
C THR A 6 -103.19 -12.09 -130.71
N GLY A 7 -102.48 -13.17 -130.37
CA GLY A 7 -102.99 -14.54 -130.56
C GLY A 7 -104.14 -14.89 -129.61
N THR A 8 -104.06 -14.46 -128.35
CA THR A 8 -105.06 -14.79 -127.32
C THR A 8 -106.42 -14.11 -127.58
N ASN A 9 -106.43 -12.90 -128.16
CA ASN A 9 -107.66 -12.21 -128.55
C ASN A 9 -108.27 -12.76 -129.84
N LEU A 10 -107.44 -13.19 -130.80
CA LEU A 10 -107.93 -13.86 -132.01
C LEU A 10 -108.67 -15.17 -131.66
N ILE A 11 -108.12 -15.94 -130.72
CA ILE A 11 -108.72 -17.22 -130.26
C ILE A 11 -110.05 -16.99 -129.52
N ARG A 12 -110.19 -15.92 -128.73
CA ARG A 12 -111.48 -15.57 -128.10
C ARG A 12 -112.55 -15.20 -129.12
N ILE A 13 -112.19 -14.49 -130.19
CA ILE A 13 -113.11 -14.11 -131.27
C ILE A 13 -113.60 -15.36 -132.02
N PHE A 14 -112.71 -16.32 -132.32
CA PHE A 14 -113.10 -17.60 -132.93
C PHE A 14 -113.99 -18.45 -132.00
N LEU A 15 -113.75 -18.43 -130.69
CA LEU A 15 -114.58 -19.14 -129.71
C LEU A 15 -116.02 -18.59 -129.63
N VAL A 16 -116.18 -17.27 -129.69
CA VAL A 16 -117.52 -16.64 -129.67
C VAL A 16 -118.26 -16.86 -131.00
N LEU A 17 -117.56 -16.78 -132.13
CA LEU A 17 -118.15 -17.02 -133.46
C LEU A 17 -118.63 -18.47 -133.63
N GLY A 18 -117.90 -19.45 -133.06
CA GLY A 18 -118.29 -20.86 -133.04
C GLY A 18 -119.55 -21.14 -132.21
N ILE A 19 -119.74 -20.42 -131.10
CA ILE A 19 -120.94 -20.54 -130.25
C ILE A 19 -122.18 -19.97 -130.96
N VAL A 20 -122.03 -18.86 -131.72
CA VAL A 20 -123.14 -18.23 -132.47
C VAL A 20 -123.61 -19.11 -133.64
N LEU A 21 -122.68 -19.73 -134.38
CA LEU A 21 -123.02 -20.71 -135.43
C LEU A 21 -123.66 -21.98 -134.87
N SER A 22 -123.24 -22.42 -133.68
CA SER A 22 -123.84 -23.55 -132.96
C SER A 22 -125.31 -23.29 -132.58
N LEU A 23 -125.68 -22.05 -132.26
CA LEU A 23 -127.06 -21.70 -131.90
C LEU A 23 -127.99 -21.63 -133.13
N ALA A 24 -127.49 -21.13 -134.26
CA ALA A 24 -128.25 -21.05 -135.52
C ALA A 24 -128.59 -22.43 -136.09
N GLY A 25 -127.70 -23.42 -135.92
CA GLY A 25 -127.94 -24.81 -136.33
C GLY A 25 -129.05 -25.50 -135.55
N LEU A 26 -129.19 -25.20 -134.25
CA LEU A 26 -130.19 -25.81 -133.37
C LEU A 26 -131.63 -25.41 -133.75
N ILE A 27 -131.82 -24.17 -134.22
CA ILE A 27 -133.14 -23.63 -134.60
C ILE A 27 -133.65 -24.28 -135.90
N ILE A 28 -132.77 -24.60 -136.85
CA ILE A 28 -133.14 -25.23 -138.14
C ILE A 28 -133.56 -26.69 -137.96
N THR A 29 -132.97 -27.41 -137.00
CA THR A 29 -133.33 -28.81 -136.69
C THR A 29 -134.71 -29.01 -136.06
N LEU A 30 -135.34 -27.95 -135.53
CA LEU A 30 -136.66 -28.02 -134.88
C LEU A 30 -137.85 -27.76 -135.82
N VAL A 31 -137.64 -27.23 -137.04
CA VAL A 31 -138.73 -26.75 -137.93
C VAL A 31 -139.01 -27.65 -139.15
N SER A 32 -138.16 -28.63 -139.46
CA SER A 32 -138.25 -29.37 -140.74
C SER A 32 -138.86 -30.79 -140.61
N THR A 33 -139.91 -31.07 -141.39
CA THR A 33 -140.62 -32.36 -141.54
C THR A 33 -140.31 -33.03 -142.89
N SER A 34 -139.17 -33.72 -143.03
CA SER A 34 -138.86 -34.65 -144.14
C SER A 34 -137.57 -35.47 -143.84
N PRO A 35 -137.29 -36.63 -144.47
CA PRO A 35 -136.51 -37.72 -143.87
C PRO A 35 -134.95 -37.62 -143.93
N SER A 36 -134.34 -36.43 -144.01
CA SER A 36 -132.88 -36.25 -144.14
C SER A 36 -132.10 -36.04 -142.82
N ARG A 37 -132.54 -36.62 -141.69
CA ARG A 37 -131.96 -36.38 -140.35
C ARG A 37 -130.55 -36.94 -140.10
N VAL A 38 -130.10 -37.93 -140.87
CA VAL A 38 -128.83 -38.64 -140.57
C VAL A 38 -127.58 -37.85 -140.98
N ALA A 39 -127.68 -36.98 -141.99
CA ALA A 39 -126.53 -36.20 -142.48
C ALA A 39 -126.11 -35.03 -141.54
N LEU A 40 -127.04 -34.49 -140.74
CA LEU A 40 -126.77 -33.35 -139.86
C LEU A 40 -126.13 -33.74 -138.52
N VAL A 41 -126.37 -34.96 -138.03
CA VAL A 41 -125.78 -35.44 -136.76
C VAL A 41 -124.26 -35.68 -136.90
N PHE A 42 -123.79 -36.05 -138.09
CA PHE A 42 -122.36 -36.33 -138.33
C PHE A 42 -121.48 -35.06 -138.30
N LEU A 43 -122.03 -33.91 -138.70
CA LEU A 43 -121.33 -32.63 -138.69
C LEU A 43 -121.15 -32.06 -137.26
N TYR A 44 -122.02 -32.47 -136.33
CA TYR A 44 -122.00 -32.03 -134.92
C TYR A 44 -120.90 -32.71 -134.11
N ALA A 45 -120.61 -33.99 -134.39
CA ALA A 45 -119.57 -34.75 -133.70
C ALA A 45 -118.14 -34.26 -134.03
N LEU A 46 -117.91 -33.77 -135.25
CA LEU A 46 -116.59 -33.31 -135.70
C LEU A 46 -116.16 -31.98 -135.03
N ASN A 47 -117.11 -31.13 -134.62
CA ASN A 47 -116.82 -29.85 -133.99
C ASN A 47 -116.36 -30.01 -132.52
N ILE A 48 -116.95 -30.95 -131.78
CA ILE A 48 -116.60 -31.23 -130.38
C ILE A 48 -115.17 -31.75 -130.26
N LEU A 49 -114.69 -32.52 -131.24
CA LEU A 49 -113.33 -33.08 -131.20
C LEU A 49 -112.23 -32.02 -131.38
N SER A 50 -112.49 -30.94 -132.13
CA SER A 50 -111.52 -29.86 -132.32
C SER A 50 -111.32 -29.01 -131.05
N LEU A 51 -112.36 -28.90 -130.20
CA LEU A 51 -112.34 -28.06 -129.00
C LEU A 51 -111.45 -28.66 -127.88
N VAL A 52 -111.35 -29.98 -127.79
CA VAL A 52 -110.57 -30.67 -126.75
C VAL A 52 -109.05 -30.58 -127.00
N ALA A 53 -108.61 -30.57 -128.26
CA ALA A 53 -107.18 -30.51 -128.60
C ALA A 53 -106.53 -29.16 -128.20
N VAL A 54 -107.27 -28.06 -128.26
CA VAL A 54 -106.75 -26.71 -127.97
C VAL A 54 -106.51 -26.50 -126.46
N ILE A 55 -107.34 -27.08 -125.59
CA ILE A 55 -107.22 -26.89 -124.14
C ILE A 55 -105.97 -27.57 -123.56
N ARG A 56 -105.54 -28.71 -124.11
CA ARG A 56 -104.39 -29.49 -123.59
C ARG A 56 -103.04 -28.76 -123.74
N ILE A 57 -102.85 -28.00 -124.82
CA ILE A 57 -101.59 -27.29 -125.11
C ILE A 57 -101.36 -26.10 -124.15
N LEU A 58 -102.42 -25.51 -123.60
CA LEU A 58 -102.29 -24.32 -122.75
C LEU A 58 -101.85 -24.61 -121.31
N ILE A 59 -102.13 -25.81 -120.77
CA ILE A 59 -101.83 -26.13 -119.35
C ILE A 59 -100.36 -26.54 -119.16
N THR A 60 -99.74 -27.27 -120.08
CA THR A 60 -98.39 -27.85 -119.89
C THR A 60 -97.26 -26.82 -119.96
N ARG A 61 -97.40 -25.73 -120.74
CA ARG A 61 -96.32 -24.75 -120.91
C ARG A 61 -96.13 -23.80 -119.72
N LYS A 62 -97.18 -23.54 -118.94
CA LYS A 62 -97.17 -22.49 -117.89
C LYS A 62 -96.59 -22.96 -116.54
N LEU A 63 -96.50 -24.27 -116.30
CA LEU A 63 -96.00 -24.83 -115.03
C LEU A 63 -94.47 -25.01 -115.00
N ALA A 64 -93.86 -25.43 -116.12
CA ALA A 64 -92.43 -25.75 -116.19
C ALA A 64 -91.52 -24.51 -116.03
N GLU A 65 -91.96 -23.34 -116.49
CA GLU A 65 -91.17 -22.11 -116.40
C GLU A 65 -91.01 -21.61 -114.94
N ARG A 66 -91.97 -21.93 -114.07
CA ARG A 66 -92.03 -21.42 -112.69
C ARG A 66 -91.06 -22.12 -111.73
N ILE A 67 -90.89 -23.45 -111.85
CA ILE A 67 -90.00 -24.23 -110.99
C ILE A 67 -88.51 -23.87 -111.22
N LYS A 68 -88.17 -23.51 -112.45
CA LYS A 68 -86.78 -23.21 -112.84
C LYS A 68 -86.21 -21.98 -112.11
N HIS A 69 -87.05 -21.03 -111.70
CA HIS A 69 -86.62 -19.83 -110.98
C HIS A 69 -86.22 -20.13 -109.52
N ILE A 70 -86.98 -20.96 -108.80
CA ILE A 70 -86.63 -21.34 -107.42
C ILE A 70 -85.35 -22.19 -107.39
N ALA A 71 -85.21 -23.13 -108.32
CA ALA A 71 -83.99 -23.95 -108.42
C ALA A 71 -82.72 -23.12 -108.68
N LYS A 72 -82.82 -22.03 -109.46
CA LYS A 72 -81.69 -21.14 -109.70
C LYS A 72 -81.27 -20.38 -108.44
N ALA A 73 -82.23 -19.88 -107.67
CA ALA A 73 -81.94 -19.19 -106.42
C ALA A 73 -81.34 -20.13 -105.36
N MET A 74 -81.78 -21.40 -105.31
CA MET A 74 -81.17 -22.41 -104.44
C MET A 74 -79.70 -22.68 -104.77
N ASN A 75 -79.34 -22.72 -106.05
CA ASN A 75 -77.92 -22.85 -106.44
C ASN A 75 -77.09 -21.64 -106.02
N MET A 76 -77.63 -20.42 -106.17
CA MET A 76 -76.92 -19.21 -105.74
C MET A 76 -76.66 -19.18 -104.23
N ALA A 77 -77.62 -19.66 -103.42
CA ALA A 77 -77.42 -19.83 -101.99
C ALA A 77 -76.37 -20.89 -101.64
N ALA A 78 -76.30 -21.99 -102.40
CA ALA A 78 -75.27 -23.02 -102.24
C ALA A 78 -73.87 -22.50 -102.58
N ASP A 79 -73.77 -21.55 -103.52
CA ASP A 79 -72.53 -20.86 -103.89
C ASP A 79 -72.16 -19.71 -102.93
N GLY A 80 -72.91 -19.53 -101.83
CA GLY A 80 -72.58 -18.58 -100.77
C GLY A 80 -73.12 -17.16 -100.98
N GLU A 81 -73.99 -16.93 -101.98
CA GLU A 81 -74.68 -15.65 -102.19
C GLU A 81 -76.00 -15.60 -101.43
N LEU A 82 -75.92 -15.29 -100.14
CA LEU A 82 -77.06 -15.33 -99.22
C LEU A 82 -77.96 -14.07 -99.26
N LYS A 83 -77.72 -13.13 -100.18
CA LYS A 83 -78.49 -11.87 -100.31
C LYS A 83 -79.66 -11.94 -101.29
N GLU A 84 -79.63 -12.86 -102.25
CA GLU A 84 -80.69 -12.95 -103.25
C GLU A 84 -81.98 -13.53 -102.65
N ARG A 85 -83.12 -13.01 -103.09
CA ARG A 85 -84.46 -13.39 -102.58
C ARG A 85 -85.38 -13.71 -103.76
N VAL A 86 -86.24 -14.71 -103.58
CA VAL A 86 -87.19 -15.12 -104.63
C VAL A 86 -88.54 -14.46 -104.39
N ALA A 87 -89.10 -13.79 -105.41
CA ALA A 87 -90.40 -13.12 -105.37
C ALA A 87 -91.46 -13.88 -106.20
N PHE A 88 -92.68 -14.04 -105.68
CA PHE A 88 -93.80 -14.72 -106.34
C PHE A 88 -95.12 -13.95 -106.13
N ASP A 89 -95.96 -13.88 -107.18
CA ASP A 89 -97.22 -13.13 -107.17
C ASP A 89 -98.40 -14.09 -107.46
N GLY A 90 -99.23 -14.34 -106.44
CA GLY A 90 -100.43 -15.20 -106.47
C GLY A 90 -100.48 -16.29 -105.39
N GLU A 91 -101.68 -16.54 -104.85
CA GLU A 91 -101.96 -17.57 -103.82
C GLU A 91 -101.90 -18.99 -104.40
N THR A 92 -100.69 -19.52 -104.52
CA THR A 92 -100.43 -20.91 -104.93
C THR A 92 -99.33 -21.50 -104.07
N GLU A 93 -99.17 -22.82 -104.08
CA GLU A 93 -98.17 -23.56 -103.32
C GLU A 93 -96.71 -23.12 -103.61
N MET A 94 -96.48 -22.37 -104.68
CA MET A 94 -95.15 -21.82 -105.04
C MET A 94 -94.77 -20.56 -104.23
N SER A 95 -95.74 -19.76 -103.77
CA SER A 95 -95.42 -18.58 -102.93
C SER A 95 -94.89 -19.01 -101.56
N LEU A 96 -95.51 -20.06 -100.98
CA LEU A 96 -95.09 -20.65 -99.71
C LEU A 96 -93.66 -21.21 -99.77
N LEU A 97 -93.26 -21.79 -100.91
CA LEU A 97 -91.91 -22.33 -101.09
C LEU A 97 -90.84 -21.23 -101.17
N ALA A 98 -91.15 -20.09 -101.82
CA ALA A 98 -90.25 -18.95 -101.91
C ALA A 98 -90.06 -18.26 -100.55
N GLU A 99 -91.13 -18.12 -99.77
CA GLU A 99 -91.10 -17.50 -98.43
C GLU A 99 -90.25 -18.31 -97.45
N ASN A 100 -90.42 -19.64 -97.41
CA ASN A 100 -89.61 -20.53 -96.58
C ASN A 100 -88.11 -20.49 -96.96
N PHE A 101 -87.79 -20.41 -98.25
CA PHE A 101 -86.41 -20.29 -98.71
C PHE A 101 -85.77 -18.98 -98.25
N ASN A 102 -86.48 -17.85 -98.36
CA ASN A 102 -85.98 -16.55 -97.90
C ASN A 102 -85.73 -16.53 -96.39
N SER A 103 -86.62 -17.14 -95.58
CA SER A 103 -86.42 -17.25 -94.12
C SER A 103 -85.18 -18.09 -93.76
N MET A 104 -84.88 -19.15 -94.52
CA MET A 104 -83.65 -19.94 -94.37
C MET A 104 -82.40 -19.09 -94.63
N MET A 105 -82.43 -18.21 -95.64
CA MET A 105 -81.33 -17.30 -95.96
C MET A 105 -81.06 -16.26 -94.87
N ASP A 106 -82.11 -15.69 -94.27
CA ASP A 106 -81.94 -14.73 -93.16
C ASP A 106 -81.29 -15.40 -91.94
N ARG A 107 -81.68 -16.62 -91.60
CA ARG A 107 -81.09 -17.38 -90.50
C ARG A 107 -79.62 -17.75 -90.76
N LEU A 108 -79.28 -18.12 -92.00
CA LEU A 108 -77.91 -18.43 -92.40
C LEU A 108 -77.01 -17.20 -92.37
N SER A 109 -77.47 -16.05 -92.88
CA SER A 109 -76.72 -14.78 -92.82
C SER A 109 -76.48 -14.33 -91.37
N GLY A 110 -77.49 -14.43 -90.50
CA GLY A 110 -77.36 -14.11 -89.07
C GLY A 110 -76.39 -15.02 -88.31
N ALA A 111 -76.34 -16.32 -88.63
CA ALA A 111 -75.39 -17.25 -88.02
C ALA A 111 -73.93 -16.91 -88.40
N ILE A 112 -73.68 -16.58 -89.67
CA ILE A 112 -72.35 -16.22 -90.17
C ILE A 112 -71.86 -14.90 -89.54
N ALA A 113 -72.72 -13.90 -89.43
CA ALA A 113 -72.38 -12.64 -88.75
C ALA A 113 -71.97 -12.86 -87.28
N LYS A 114 -72.64 -13.78 -86.58
CA LYS A 114 -72.31 -14.13 -85.18
C LYS A 114 -70.96 -14.84 -85.06
N VAL A 115 -70.64 -15.76 -85.99
CA VAL A 115 -69.32 -16.42 -86.03
C VAL A 115 -68.20 -15.41 -86.31
N HIS A 116 -68.43 -14.42 -87.18
CA HIS A 116 -67.44 -13.36 -87.44
C HIS A 116 -67.17 -12.50 -86.20
N SER A 117 -68.23 -12.13 -85.46
CA SER A 117 -68.08 -11.40 -84.18
C SER A 117 -67.31 -12.23 -83.15
N SER A 118 -67.63 -13.52 -83.00
CA SER A 118 -66.94 -14.40 -82.05
C SER A 118 -65.47 -14.64 -82.40
N LEU A 119 -65.10 -14.67 -83.69
CA LEU A 119 -63.70 -14.77 -84.13
C LEU A 119 -62.90 -13.51 -83.78
N SER A 120 -63.49 -12.33 -83.93
CA SER A 120 -62.87 -11.06 -83.52
C SER A 120 -62.64 -11.02 -82.01
N GLU A 121 -63.61 -11.49 -81.22
CA GLU A 121 -63.51 -11.59 -79.77
C GLU A 121 -62.44 -12.60 -79.32
N LEU A 122 -62.40 -13.79 -79.93
CA LEU A 122 -61.36 -14.81 -79.71
C LEU A 122 -59.95 -14.28 -80.00
N ARG A 123 -59.78 -13.46 -81.04
CA ARG A 123 -58.50 -12.84 -81.38
C ARG A 123 -58.06 -11.83 -80.32
N ASN A 124 -58.99 -11.01 -79.81
CA ASN A 124 -58.70 -10.10 -78.71
C ASN A 124 -58.33 -10.86 -77.43
N ILE A 125 -59.08 -11.92 -77.08
CA ILE A 125 -58.77 -12.79 -75.93
C ILE A 125 -57.37 -13.40 -76.08
N SER A 126 -57.04 -13.94 -77.26
CA SER A 126 -55.73 -14.54 -77.52
C SER A 126 -54.59 -13.52 -77.36
N ALA A 127 -54.78 -12.28 -77.84
CA ALA A 127 -53.79 -11.22 -77.68
C ALA A 127 -53.62 -10.79 -76.21
N THR A 128 -54.71 -10.71 -75.44
CA THR A 128 -54.66 -10.42 -74.00
C THR A 128 -53.97 -11.53 -73.21
N ILE A 129 -54.23 -12.81 -73.50
CA ILE A 129 -53.57 -13.93 -72.81
C ILE A 129 -52.08 -13.98 -73.17
N ALA A 130 -51.69 -13.68 -74.42
CA ALA A 130 -50.27 -13.62 -74.81
C ALA A 130 -49.52 -12.55 -74.01
N GLN A 131 -50.09 -11.36 -73.89
CA GLN A 131 -49.54 -10.28 -73.06
C GLN A 131 -49.46 -10.67 -71.57
N LEU A 132 -50.48 -11.38 -71.06
CA LEU A 132 -50.51 -11.86 -69.68
C LEU A 132 -49.44 -12.95 -69.43
N SER A 133 -49.20 -13.81 -70.43
CA SER A 133 -48.18 -14.85 -70.43
C SER A 133 -46.76 -14.26 -70.39
N GLU A 134 -46.46 -13.30 -71.28
CA GLU A 134 -45.17 -12.59 -71.30
C GLU A 134 -44.91 -11.87 -69.97
N LYS A 135 -45.94 -11.22 -69.42
CA LYS A 135 -45.87 -10.60 -68.09
C LYS A 135 -45.67 -11.65 -66.99
N GLY A 136 -46.28 -12.82 -67.08
CA GLY A 136 -46.14 -13.94 -66.15
C GLY A 136 -44.72 -14.47 -66.06
N VAL A 137 -44.06 -14.73 -67.20
CA VAL A 137 -42.65 -15.18 -67.25
C VAL A 137 -41.72 -14.11 -66.67
N SER A 138 -41.91 -12.85 -67.04
CA SER A 138 -41.12 -11.73 -66.52
C SER A 138 -41.30 -11.56 -65.00
N SER A 139 -42.53 -11.64 -64.49
CA SER A 139 -42.80 -11.60 -63.05
C SER A 139 -42.19 -12.78 -62.29
N ALA A 140 -42.24 -13.99 -62.83
CA ALA A 140 -41.60 -15.16 -62.23
C ALA A 140 -40.07 -15.04 -62.20
N ALA A 141 -39.46 -14.48 -63.24
CA ALA A 141 -38.02 -14.20 -63.27
C ALA A 141 -37.61 -13.17 -62.20
N VAL A 142 -38.38 -12.10 -62.03
CA VAL A 142 -38.17 -11.12 -60.96
C VAL A 142 -38.35 -11.75 -59.58
N GLN A 143 -39.37 -12.60 -59.41
CA GLN A 143 -39.64 -13.30 -58.16
C GLN A 143 -38.49 -14.25 -57.77
N SER A 144 -37.95 -15.02 -58.73
CA SER A 144 -36.80 -15.90 -58.51
C SER A 144 -35.56 -15.14 -58.01
N GLU A 145 -35.27 -13.96 -58.59
CA GLU A 145 -34.16 -13.12 -58.14
C GLU A 145 -34.37 -12.58 -56.72
N VAL A 146 -35.61 -12.17 -56.38
CA VAL A 146 -35.98 -11.74 -55.02
C VAL A 146 -35.85 -12.89 -54.02
N LEU A 147 -36.26 -14.11 -54.39
CA LEU A 147 -36.13 -15.30 -53.53
C LEU A 147 -34.66 -15.62 -53.26
N LYS A 148 -33.80 -15.58 -54.27
CA LYS A 148 -32.35 -15.82 -54.14
C LYS A 148 -31.68 -14.81 -53.21
N ARG A 149 -32.04 -13.52 -53.34
CA ARG A 149 -31.57 -12.46 -52.42
C ARG A 149 -32.05 -12.69 -50.99
N THR A 150 -33.34 -12.98 -50.81
CA THR A 150 -33.93 -13.24 -49.48
C THR A 150 -33.31 -14.47 -48.81
N SER A 151 -33.08 -15.55 -49.55
CA SER A 151 -32.39 -16.76 -49.07
C SER A 151 -30.96 -16.47 -48.60
N THR A 152 -30.24 -15.61 -49.33
CA THR A 152 -28.90 -15.18 -48.93
C THR A 152 -28.95 -14.37 -47.63
N SER A 153 -29.89 -13.43 -47.51
CA SER A 153 -30.11 -12.66 -46.27
C SER A 153 -30.49 -13.55 -45.07
N ILE A 154 -31.31 -14.59 -45.27
CA ILE A 154 -31.65 -15.54 -44.19
C ILE A 154 -30.46 -16.38 -43.75
N ARG A 155 -29.56 -16.75 -44.67
CA ARG A 155 -28.29 -17.41 -44.31
C ARG A 155 -27.37 -16.47 -43.51
N GLU A 156 -27.31 -15.20 -43.88
CA GLU A 156 -26.57 -14.18 -43.11
C GLU A 156 -27.17 -13.95 -41.72
N ILE A 157 -28.51 -13.91 -41.60
CA ILE A 157 -29.22 -13.82 -40.32
C ILE A 157 -28.87 -15.01 -39.42
N ASN A 158 -28.95 -16.25 -39.93
CA ASN A 158 -28.58 -17.44 -39.17
C ASN A 158 -27.13 -17.41 -38.68
N ARG A 159 -26.20 -16.97 -39.54
CA ARG A 159 -24.81 -16.77 -39.13
C ARG A 159 -24.68 -15.74 -38.01
N SER A 160 -25.35 -14.59 -38.14
CA SER A 160 -25.34 -13.54 -37.13
C SER A 160 -25.91 -14.02 -35.79
N ILE A 161 -26.98 -14.83 -35.79
CA ILE A 161 -27.57 -15.41 -34.58
C ILE A 161 -26.56 -16.34 -33.89
N ASN A 162 -25.83 -17.15 -34.66
CA ASN A 162 -24.80 -18.04 -34.10
C ASN A 162 -23.61 -17.26 -33.52
N ASP A 163 -23.20 -16.16 -34.18
CA ASP A 163 -22.15 -15.27 -33.68
C ASP A 163 -22.59 -14.54 -32.39
N ILE A 164 -23.88 -14.15 -32.29
CA ILE A 164 -24.48 -13.61 -31.06
C ILE A 164 -24.48 -14.65 -29.94
N ALA A 165 -24.93 -15.88 -30.20
CA ALA A 165 -24.95 -16.95 -29.21
C ALA A 165 -23.55 -17.24 -28.64
N THR A 166 -22.53 -17.25 -29.51
CA THR A 166 -21.13 -17.40 -29.09
C THR A 166 -20.66 -16.23 -28.23
N SER A 167 -20.97 -14.99 -28.65
CA SER A 167 -20.60 -13.77 -27.92
C SER A 167 -21.25 -13.70 -26.53
N VAL A 168 -22.51 -14.12 -26.42
CA VAL A 168 -23.29 -14.19 -25.17
C VAL A 168 -22.69 -15.23 -24.21
N SER A 169 -22.27 -16.39 -24.72
CA SER A 169 -21.60 -17.41 -23.90
C SER A 169 -20.26 -16.89 -23.32
N VAL A 170 -19.47 -16.19 -24.12
CA VAL A 170 -18.23 -15.54 -23.65
C VAL A 170 -18.54 -14.48 -22.59
N LEU A 171 -19.57 -13.66 -22.82
CA LEU A 171 -20.01 -12.62 -21.87
C LEU A 171 -20.44 -13.21 -20.52
N ALA A 172 -21.17 -14.33 -20.53
CA ALA A 172 -21.59 -15.04 -19.31
C ALA A 172 -20.40 -15.55 -18.49
N ASN A 173 -19.41 -16.14 -19.16
CA ASN A 173 -18.19 -16.63 -18.52
C ASN A 173 -17.37 -15.48 -17.92
N LEU A 174 -17.22 -14.37 -18.66
CA LEU A 174 -16.55 -13.17 -18.18
C LEU A 174 -17.26 -12.57 -16.96
N SER A 175 -18.59 -12.46 -17.01
CA SER A 175 -19.40 -11.95 -15.90
C SER A 175 -19.23 -12.80 -14.62
N THR A 176 -19.30 -14.12 -14.77
CA THR A 176 -19.12 -15.07 -13.65
C THR A 176 -17.71 -14.99 -13.06
N SER A 177 -16.68 -14.95 -13.91
CA SER A 177 -15.29 -14.79 -13.48
C SER A 177 -15.04 -13.44 -12.79
N ASN A 178 -15.70 -12.38 -13.26
CA ASN A 178 -15.58 -11.04 -12.68
C ASN A 178 -16.24 -10.99 -11.29
N SER A 179 -17.41 -11.61 -11.13
CA SER A 179 -18.08 -11.76 -9.83
C SER A 179 -17.20 -12.51 -8.82
N ALA A 180 -16.65 -13.66 -9.21
CA ALA A 180 -15.73 -14.42 -8.35
C ALA A 180 -14.48 -13.61 -7.96
N SER A 181 -13.92 -12.84 -8.90
CA SER A 181 -12.76 -11.98 -8.64
C SER A 181 -13.11 -10.86 -7.64
N MET A 182 -14.32 -10.30 -7.71
CA MET A 182 -14.79 -9.28 -6.76
C MET A 182 -15.05 -9.86 -5.37
N THR A 183 -15.56 -11.08 -5.25
CA THR A 183 -15.67 -11.75 -3.93
C THR A 183 -14.29 -11.93 -3.29
N ASN A 184 -13.28 -12.36 -4.05
CA ASN A 184 -11.91 -12.47 -3.57
C ASN A 184 -11.32 -11.11 -3.19
N MET A 185 -11.64 -10.04 -3.93
CA MET A 185 -11.28 -8.67 -3.58
C MET A 185 -11.88 -8.26 -2.23
N THR A 186 -13.17 -8.54 -1.99
CA THR A 186 -13.82 -8.24 -0.71
C THR A 186 -13.14 -8.91 0.47
N HIS A 187 -12.78 -10.19 0.36
CA HIS A 187 -12.02 -10.88 1.41
C HIS A 187 -10.62 -10.30 1.63
N SER A 188 -9.95 -9.88 0.56
CA SER A 188 -8.64 -9.22 0.65
C SER A 188 -8.75 -7.85 1.33
N LEU A 189 -9.80 -7.09 1.04
CA LEU A 189 -10.11 -5.81 1.69
C LEU A 189 -10.40 -6.01 3.18
N GLU A 190 -11.16 -7.03 3.55
CA GLU A 190 -11.43 -7.38 4.95
C GLU A 190 -10.14 -7.72 5.73
N SER A 191 -9.25 -8.52 5.13
CA SER A 191 -7.94 -8.83 5.72
C SER A 191 -7.06 -7.57 5.85
N THR A 192 -7.12 -6.68 4.85
CA THR A 192 -6.40 -5.40 4.90
C THR A 192 -6.96 -4.51 6.00
N THR A 193 -8.27 -4.52 6.26
CA THR A 193 -8.87 -3.80 7.39
C THR A 193 -8.26 -4.22 8.72
N LEU A 194 -8.18 -5.52 8.98
CA LEU A 194 -7.58 -6.05 10.20
C LEU A 194 -6.10 -5.64 10.35
N HIS A 195 -5.33 -5.65 9.26
CA HIS A 195 -3.94 -5.18 9.27
C HIS A 195 -3.83 -3.69 9.59
N MET A 196 -4.73 -2.86 9.06
CA MET A 196 -4.72 -1.42 9.34
C MET A 196 -5.13 -1.11 10.79
N GLU A 197 -6.09 -1.86 11.36
CA GLU A 197 -6.41 -1.75 12.79
C GLU A 197 -5.20 -2.09 13.67
N SER A 198 -4.48 -3.16 13.35
CA SER A 198 -3.23 -3.51 14.04
C SER A 198 -2.13 -2.46 13.85
N LEU A 199 -2.04 -1.84 12.67
CA LEU A 199 -1.10 -0.76 12.40
C LEU A 199 -1.40 0.49 13.23
N VAL A 200 -2.68 0.85 13.43
CA VAL A 200 -3.07 1.97 14.31
C VAL A 200 -2.54 1.75 15.73
N LEU A 201 -2.73 0.55 16.29
CA LEU A 201 -2.22 0.21 17.62
C LEU A 201 -0.70 0.31 17.68
N SER A 202 -0.01 -0.24 16.67
CA SER A 202 1.46 -0.18 16.60
C SER A 202 1.99 1.25 16.50
N VAL A 203 1.31 2.12 15.76
CA VAL A 203 1.66 3.55 15.65
C VAL A 203 1.46 4.28 16.98
N GLU A 204 0.44 3.91 17.75
CA GLU A 204 0.21 4.45 19.10
C GLU A 204 1.29 4.00 20.09
N ASP A 205 1.68 2.72 20.07
CA ASP A 205 2.76 2.19 20.91
C ASP A 205 4.10 2.88 20.62
N VAL A 206 4.41 3.11 19.34
CA VAL A 206 5.59 3.86 18.92
C VAL A 206 5.51 5.31 19.40
N SER A 207 4.34 5.96 19.28
CA SER A 207 4.11 7.31 19.79
C SER A 207 4.38 7.43 21.29
N SER A 208 3.89 6.48 22.10
CA SER A 208 4.14 6.45 23.54
C SER A 208 5.63 6.27 23.85
N SER A 209 6.29 5.35 23.15
CA SER A 209 7.72 5.08 23.31
C SER A 209 8.59 6.31 23.01
N ILE A 210 8.18 7.14 22.04
CA ILE A 210 8.86 8.40 21.70
C ILE A 210 8.67 9.46 22.79
N MET A 211 7.49 9.53 23.41
CA MET A 211 7.27 10.44 24.54
C MET A 211 8.14 10.07 25.75
N GLU A 212 8.26 8.78 26.05
CA GLU A 212 9.17 8.30 27.10
C GLU A 212 10.64 8.59 26.75
N MET A 213 11.04 8.38 25.49
CA MET A 213 12.38 8.70 25.01
C MET A 213 12.68 10.20 25.14
N ALA A 214 11.75 11.08 24.77
CA ALA A 214 11.91 12.52 24.93
C ALA A 214 12.11 12.93 26.40
N ALA A 215 11.35 12.32 27.32
CA ALA A 215 11.53 12.56 28.75
C ALA A 215 12.91 12.08 29.25
N ALA A 216 13.37 10.91 28.79
CA ALA A 216 14.68 10.39 29.13
C ALA A 216 15.83 11.28 28.61
N ILE A 217 15.69 11.84 27.40
CA ILE A 217 16.65 12.78 26.81
C ILE A 217 16.79 14.03 27.69
N CYS A 218 15.67 14.64 28.10
CA CYS A 218 15.69 15.80 29.00
C CYS A 218 16.39 15.49 30.34
N GLN A 219 16.15 14.29 30.90
CA GLN A 219 16.79 13.87 32.14
C GLN A 219 18.30 13.64 31.98
N ILE A 220 18.75 13.11 30.84
CA ILE A 220 20.17 12.95 30.53
C ILE A 220 20.85 14.33 30.40
N GLU A 221 20.18 15.30 29.78
CA GLU A 221 20.67 16.68 29.66
C GLU A 221 20.88 17.35 31.03
N GLU A 222 19.90 17.20 31.94
CA GLU A 222 20.00 17.69 33.31
C GLU A 222 21.18 17.02 34.05
N ASN A 223 21.28 15.69 33.97
CA ASN A 223 22.38 14.94 34.60
C ASN A 223 23.75 15.33 34.04
N ALA A 224 23.87 15.59 32.73
CA ALA A 224 25.12 16.03 32.12
C ALA A 224 25.54 17.43 32.63
N THR A 225 24.57 18.32 32.84
CA THR A 225 24.81 19.66 33.41
C THR A 225 25.30 19.58 34.86
N ILE A 226 24.67 18.73 35.67
CA ILE A 226 25.10 18.46 37.05
C ILE A 226 26.53 17.89 37.05
N LEU A 227 26.79 16.88 36.21
CA LEU A 227 28.10 16.22 36.13
C LEU A 227 29.21 17.19 35.69
N THR A 228 28.91 18.14 34.80
CA THR A 228 29.86 19.22 34.42
C THR A 228 30.25 20.05 35.65
N THR A 229 29.26 20.43 36.45
CA THR A 229 29.45 21.23 37.66
C THR A 229 30.27 20.46 38.69
N ASP A 230 29.92 19.21 38.96
CA ASP A 230 30.63 18.36 39.92
C ASP A 230 32.07 18.08 39.48
N THR A 231 32.30 17.88 38.19
CA THR A 231 33.66 17.67 37.63
C THR A 231 34.52 18.93 37.80
N SER A 232 33.94 20.11 37.59
CA SER A 232 34.63 21.40 37.81
C SER A 232 34.99 21.63 39.28
N ILE A 233 34.07 21.32 40.20
CA ILE A 233 34.31 21.37 41.64
C ILE A 233 35.41 20.37 42.04
N ALA A 234 35.32 19.13 41.57
CA ALA A 234 36.32 18.10 41.85
C ALA A 234 37.72 18.50 41.33
N ALA A 235 37.81 19.06 40.12
CA ALA A 235 39.07 19.57 39.57
C ALA A 235 39.67 20.68 40.45
N THR A 236 38.83 21.57 40.99
CA THR A 236 39.25 22.62 41.93
C THR A 236 39.78 22.04 43.23
N LEU A 237 39.09 21.05 43.81
CA LEU A 237 39.52 20.36 45.04
C LEU A 237 40.86 19.63 44.85
N VAL A 238 41.11 19.06 43.67
CA VAL A 238 42.39 18.43 43.33
C VAL A 238 43.54 19.45 43.29
N LEU A 239 43.29 20.67 42.80
CA LEU A 239 44.28 21.76 42.84
C LEU A 239 44.59 22.20 44.29
N GLU A 240 43.57 22.28 45.14
CA GLU A 240 43.80 22.55 46.57
C GLU A 240 44.57 21.41 47.25
N MET A 241 44.29 20.16 46.87
CA MET A 241 45.01 19.00 47.38
C MET A 241 46.50 19.03 46.96
N ASP A 242 46.82 19.38 45.71
CA ASP A 242 48.22 19.54 45.26
C ASP A 242 48.97 20.61 46.08
N LYS A 243 48.30 21.74 46.38
CA LYS A 243 48.85 22.78 47.25
C LYS A 243 49.12 22.25 48.66
N ALA A 244 48.18 21.52 49.25
CA ALA A 244 48.32 20.93 50.58
C ALA A 244 49.46 19.90 50.62
N ILE A 245 49.59 19.04 49.60
CA ILE A 245 50.66 18.05 49.49
C ILE A 245 52.04 18.72 49.42
N LYS A 246 52.19 19.76 48.59
CA LYS A 246 53.43 20.55 48.50
C LYS A 246 53.79 21.19 49.84
N GLN A 247 52.79 21.71 50.56
CA GLN A 247 52.99 22.27 51.89
C GLN A 247 53.44 21.21 52.89
N ILE A 248 52.86 20.01 52.87
CA ILE A 248 53.28 18.87 53.72
C ILE A 248 54.74 18.50 53.42
N GLY A 249 55.14 18.39 52.15
CA GLY A 249 56.52 18.08 51.77
C GLY A 249 57.51 19.14 52.25
N SER A 250 57.18 20.43 52.09
CA SER A 250 58.01 21.53 52.60
C SER A 250 58.12 21.50 54.12
N GLN A 251 56.99 21.36 54.82
CA GLN A 251 56.95 21.28 56.28
C GLN A 251 57.74 20.07 56.79
N ALA A 252 57.72 18.97 56.02
CA ALA A 252 58.48 17.79 56.38
C ALA A 252 59.99 18.03 56.33
N ASN A 253 60.44 18.69 55.27
CA ASN A 253 61.85 19.06 55.09
C ASN A 253 62.31 20.08 56.16
N ASP A 254 61.50 21.10 56.45
CA ASP A 254 61.79 22.08 57.49
C ASP A 254 61.92 21.44 58.88
N THR A 255 61.02 20.50 59.19
CA THR A 255 61.05 19.78 60.47
C THR A 255 62.28 18.85 60.55
N SER A 256 62.68 18.21 59.45
CA SER A 256 63.91 17.41 59.39
C SER A 256 65.17 18.27 59.65
N ARG A 257 65.23 19.49 59.09
CA ARG A 257 66.31 20.44 59.37
C ARG A 257 66.34 20.88 60.84
N ILE A 258 65.18 21.18 61.43
CA ILE A 258 65.09 21.54 62.86
C ILE A 258 65.55 20.36 63.73
N ALA A 259 65.14 19.14 63.39
CA ALA A 259 65.55 17.93 64.09
C ALA A 259 67.08 17.76 64.06
N GLU A 260 67.74 17.99 62.92
CA GLU A 260 69.20 17.98 62.80
C GLU A 260 69.88 18.99 63.75
N THR A 261 69.36 20.22 63.82
CA THR A 261 69.88 21.25 64.74
C THR A 261 69.71 20.83 66.20
N VAL A 262 68.52 20.37 66.58
CA VAL A 262 68.24 19.94 67.97
C VAL A 262 69.08 18.73 68.35
N LYS A 263 69.36 17.80 67.41
CA LYS A 263 70.30 16.70 67.61
C LYS A 263 71.68 17.22 67.99
N SER A 264 72.22 18.14 67.18
CA SER A 264 73.53 18.75 67.40
C SER A 264 73.61 19.47 68.75
N ASP A 265 72.58 20.24 69.11
CA ASP A 265 72.52 20.96 70.39
C ASP A 265 72.46 20.00 71.58
N ALA A 266 71.69 18.91 71.47
CA ALA A 266 71.60 17.90 72.51
C ALA A 266 72.91 17.09 72.66
N GLU A 267 73.59 16.78 71.56
CA GLU A 267 74.91 16.12 71.58
C GLU A 267 75.98 17.03 72.21
N GLN A 268 75.99 18.33 71.89
CA GLN A 268 76.84 19.33 72.55
C GLN A 268 76.51 19.46 74.04
N GLY A 269 75.24 19.41 74.40
CA GLY A 269 74.77 19.37 75.78
C GLY A 269 75.29 18.14 76.54
N CYS A 270 75.21 16.95 75.94
CA CYS A 270 75.75 15.71 76.50
C CYS A 270 77.25 15.85 76.79
N ASN A 271 78.02 16.36 75.83
CA ASN A 271 79.46 16.58 75.99
C ASN A 271 79.76 17.56 77.15
N SER A 272 78.97 18.62 77.29
CA SER A 272 79.12 19.60 78.37
C SER A 272 78.79 19.01 79.75
N VAL A 273 77.78 18.15 79.83
CA VAL A 273 77.43 17.42 81.06
C VAL A 273 78.53 16.41 81.42
N ASP A 274 79.07 15.68 80.45
CA ASP A 274 80.16 14.72 80.68
C ASP A 274 81.43 15.43 81.20
N ALA A 275 81.77 16.59 80.62
CA ALA A 275 82.85 17.45 81.12
C ALA A 275 82.59 17.95 82.55
N THR A 276 81.34 18.31 82.86
CA THR A 276 80.93 18.72 84.21
C THR A 276 81.07 17.58 85.22
N ILE A 277 80.66 16.36 84.86
CA ILE A 277 80.81 15.17 85.72
C ILE A 277 82.29 14.87 85.96
N ALA A 278 83.14 14.98 84.94
CA ALA A 278 84.58 14.83 85.09
C ALA A 278 85.16 15.87 86.08
N GLY A 279 84.78 17.14 85.96
CA GLY A 279 85.18 18.19 86.90
C GLY A 279 84.68 17.96 88.33
N ILE A 280 83.45 17.47 88.51
CA ILE A 280 82.91 17.12 89.84
C ILE A 280 83.71 15.97 90.47
N ASN A 281 84.14 14.98 89.68
CA ASN A 281 84.99 13.89 90.18
C ASN A 281 86.39 14.38 90.59
N GLU A 282 86.95 15.37 89.88
CA GLU A 282 88.21 16.02 90.26
C GLU A 282 88.05 16.81 91.57
N ILE A 283 86.96 17.57 91.73
CA ILE A 283 86.62 18.27 92.97
C ILE A 283 86.47 17.27 94.13
N LYS A 284 85.81 16.13 93.89
CA LYS A 284 85.69 15.04 94.88
C LYS A 284 87.06 14.57 95.33
N ALA A 285 87.97 14.26 94.40
CA ALA A 285 89.32 13.81 94.72
C ALA A 285 90.10 14.86 95.52
N SER A 286 90.04 16.13 95.13
CA SER A 286 90.67 17.26 95.85
C SER A 286 90.10 17.45 97.26
N SER A 287 88.78 17.30 97.44
CA SER A 287 88.11 17.38 98.74
C SER A 287 88.55 16.25 99.67
N THR A 288 88.72 15.03 99.15
CA THR A 288 89.23 13.89 99.94
C THR A 288 90.67 14.12 100.39
N ILE A 289 91.54 14.64 99.50
CA ILE A 289 92.92 15.01 99.88
C ILE A 289 92.92 16.09 100.98
N THR A 290 92.02 17.07 100.88
CA THR A 290 91.89 18.14 101.89
C THR A 290 91.39 17.58 103.22
N PHE A 291 90.42 16.65 103.19
CA PHE A 291 89.94 15.95 104.37
C PHE A 291 91.09 15.26 105.12
N ASP A 292 91.90 14.47 104.41
CA ASP A 292 93.05 13.75 104.98
C ASP A 292 94.09 14.70 105.58
N ALA A 293 94.36 15.84 104.93
CA ALA A 293 95.31 16.83 105.44
C ALA A 293 94.83 17.47 106.76
N ILE A 294 93.54 17.84 106.85
CA ILE A 294 92.96 18.42 108.06
C ILE A 294 92.84 17.38 109.17
N GLU A 295 92.49 16.13 108.83
CA GLU A 295 92.45 15.04 109.81
C GLU A 295 93.84 14.80 110.43
N ASN A 296 94.90 14.82 109.62
CA ASN A 296 96.27 14.75 110.09
C ASN A 296 96.68 15.97 110.94
N LEU A 297 96.23 17.18 110.58
CA LEU A 297 96.44 18.37 111.41
C LEU A 297 95.73 18.24 112.75
N SER A 298 94.48 17.77 112.78
CA SER A 298 93.71 17.53 114.01
C SER A 298 94.44 16.54 114.93
N LYS A 299 94.97 15.43 114.39
CA LYS A 299 95.80 14.47 115.13
C LYS A 299 97.07 15.12 115.72
N ARG A 300 97.75 15.99 114.96
CA ARG A 300 98.96 16.72 115.42
C ARG A 300 98.63 17.75 116.51
N VAL A 301 97.55 18.51 116.34
CA VAL A 301 97.07 19.50 117.33
C VAL A 301 96.70 18.81 118.64
N ALA A 302 96.05 17.65 118.58
CA ALA A 302 95.75 16.83 119.76
C ALA A 302 97.03 16.37 120.50
N ASN A 303 98.08 16.00 119.76
CA ASN A 303 99.37 15.63 120.35
C ASN A 303 100.10 16.83 120.97
N ILE A 304 100.05 18.02 120.36
CA ILE A 304 100.60 19.25 120.94
C ILE A 304 99.89 19.58 122.26
N GLY A 305 98.56 19.44 122.30
CA GLY A 305 97.80 19.62 123.54
C GLY A 305 98.28 18.72 124.69
N LYS A 306 98.63 17.45 124.40
CA LYS A 306 99.22 16.54 125.40
C LYS A 306 100.60 17.02 125.87
N ILE A 307 101.45 17.49 124.96
CA ILE A 307 102.78 18.01 125.29
C ILE A 307 102.68 19.25 126.18
N LEU A 308 101.77 20.19 125.85
CA LEU A 308 101.55 21.39 126.66
C LEU A 308 101.09 21.05 128.08
N SER A 309 100.25 20.02 128.25
CA SER A 309 99.86 19.54 129.58
C SER A 309 101.06 19.06 130.39
N VAL A 310 102.02 18.36 129.77
CA VAL A 310 103.26 17.91 130.44
C VAL A 310 104.17 19.10 130.76
N ILE A 311 104.27 20.08 129.86
CA ILE A 311 105.08 21.28 130.09
C ILE A 311 104.50 22.12 131.24
N ASP A 312 103.18 22.29 131.32
CA ASP A 312 102.53 23.00 132.42
C ASP A 312 102.80 22.28 133.76
N GLU A 313 102.71 20.94 133.76
CA GLU A 313 103.05 20.11 134.92
C GLU A 313 104.53 20.27 135.32
N VAL A 314 105.46 20.25 134.37
CA VAL A 314 106.90 20.45 134.63
C VAL A 314 107.18 21.87 135.13
N ALA A 315 106.52 22.89 134.57
CA ALA A 315 106.65 24.28 135.01
C ALA A 315 106.12 24.44 136.46
N GLU A 316 105.00 23.80 136.79
CA GLU A 316 104.44 23.78 138.14
C GLU A 316 105.37 23.07 139.14
N GLN A 317 105.88 21.89 138.77
CA GLN A 317 106.89 21.16 139.55
C GLN A 317 108.17 21.97 139.75
N THR A 318 108.65 22.65 138.70
CA THR A 318 109.86 23.49 138.75
C THR A 318 109.63 24.71 139.63
N ASN A 319 108.45 25.33 139.58
CA ASN A 319 108.07 26.43 140.48
C ASN A 319 108.05 25.97 141.95
N LEU A 320 107.54 24.77 142.24
CA LEU A 320 107.56 24.18 143.58
C LEU A 320 108.97 23.82 144.06
N LEU A 321 109.79 23.23 143.20
CA LEU A 321 111.20 22.92 143.49
C LEU A 321 112.02 24.19 143.74
N ALA A 322 111.83 25.22 142.91
CA ALA A 322 112.48 26.52 143.06
C ALA A 322 112.01 27.25 144.32
N LEU A 323 110.73 27.14 144.69
CA LEU A 323 110.21 27.65 145.96
C LEU A 323 110.89 26.95 147.15
N ASN A 324 110.96 25.61 147.12
CA ASN A 324 111.65 24.83 148.16
C ASN A 324 113.14 25.17 148.26
N ALA A 325 113.83 25.31 147.11
CA ALA A 325 115.23 25.73 147.07
C ALA A 325 115.42 27.16 147.58
N SER A 326 114.50 28.08 147.30
CA SER A 326 114.53 29.46 147.80
C SER A 326 114.33 29.52 149.32
N ILE A 327 113.45 28.68 149.87
CA ILE A 327 113.24 28.51 151.32
C ILE A 327 114.49 27.95 152.00
N ILE A 328 115.09 26.88 151.46
CA ILE A 328 116.31 26.26 152.01
C ILE A 328 117.49 27.24 151.94
N ALA A 329 117.60 28.01 150.84
CA ALA A 329 118.63 29.02 150.68
C ALA A 329 118.45 30.22 151.65
N ALA A 330 117.22 30.59 151.98
CA ALA A 330 116.91 31.56 153.03
C ALA A 330 117.25 31.01 154.43
N GLN A 331 117.01 29.72 154.69
CA GLN A 331 117.38 29.03 155.94
C GLN A 331 118.90 28.95 156.17
N ALA A 332 119.71 28.86 155.11
CA ALA A 332 121.18 28.80 155.19
C ALA A 332 121.88 30.15 155.50
N GLY A 333 121.11 31.23 155.73
CA GLY A 333 121.63 32.54 156.15
C GLY A 333 122.60 33.18 155.15
N ASN A 334 123.67 33.84 155.63
CA ASN A 334 124.61 34.59 154.77
C ASN A 334 125.34 33.72 153.72
N ARG A 335 125.41 32.39 153.89
CA ARG A 335 126.00 31.47 152.89
C ARG A 335 125.03 31.08 151.76
N GLY A 336 123.72 31.27 151.95
CA GLY A 336 122.66 30.88 151.00
C GLY A 336 122.15 32.03 150.11
N LYS A 337 122.57 33.28 150.34
CA LYS A 337 122.09 34.46 149.58
C LYS A 337 122.22 34.31 148.07
N SER A 338 123.37 33.85 147.56
CA SER A 338 123.58 33.64 146.12
C SER A 338 122.67 32.55 145.54
N PHE A 339 122.38 31.49 146.32
CA PHE A 339 121.45 30.42 145.92
C PHE A 339 119.99 30.86 145.98
N SER A 340 119.61 31.73 146.93
CA SER A 340 118.24 32.24 147.07
C SER A 340 117.85 33.12 145.88
N VAL A 341 118.79 33.92 145.36
CA VAL A 341 118.58 34.71 144.13
C VAL A 341 118.36 33.80 142.92
N VAL A 342 119.20 32.77 142.74
CA VAL A 342 119.04 31.80 141.63
C VAL A 342 117.71 31.03 141.74
N ALA A 343 117.33 30.59 142.94
CA ALA A 343 116.05 29.92 143.15
C ALA A 343 114.85 30.85 142.91
N GLY A 344 114.96 32.14 143.25
CA GLY A 344 113.97 33.16 142.90
C GLY A 344 113.82 33.35 141.39
N GLU A 345 114.93 33.38 140.66
CA GLU A 345 114.95 33.50 139.19
C GLU A 345 114.35 32.26 138.51
N ILE A 346 114.66 31.04 138.99
CA ILE A 346 114.06 29.80 138.49
C ILE A 346 112.54 29.77 138.76
N LYS A 347 112.11 30.24 139.93
CA LYS A 347 110.68 30.34 140.28
C LYS A 347 109.95 31.30 139.33
N ASP A 348 110.53 32.47 139.07
CA ASP A 348 109.92 33.43 138.14
C ASP A 348 109.91 32.90 136.70
N LEU A 349 110.99 32.25 136.28
CA LEU A 349 111.06 31.57 134.97
C LEU A 349 110.02 30.45 134.83
N ALA A 350 109.82 29.64 135.87
CA ALA A 350 108.82 28.58 135.90
C ALA A 350 107.39 29.15 135.84
N LYS A 351 107.12 30.24 136.57
CA LYS A 351 105.83 30.95 136.52
C LYS A 351 105.56 31.56 135.15
N ARG A 352 106.56 32.19 134.53
CA ARG A 352 106.48 32.72 133.15
C ARG A 352 106.26 31.59 132.13
N THR A 353 106.95 30.46 132.31
CA THR A 353 106.79 29.27 131.44
C THR A 353 105.39 28.68 131.56
N GLY A 354 104.83 28.54 132.77
CA GLY A 354 103.45 28.08 132.96
C GLY A 354 102.42 29.04 132.35
N ASN A 355 102.58 30.35 132.55
CA ASN A 355 101.71 31.35 131.94
C ASN A 355 101.74 31.29 130.41
N HIS A 356 102.92 31.26 129.78
CA HIS A 356 103.03 31.11 128.33
C HIS A 356 102.52 29.76 127.83
N THR A 357 102.67 28.68 128.61
CA THR A 357 102.13 27.36 128.26
C THR A 357 100.60 27.37 128.25
N ARG A 358 99.96 28.08 129.18
CA ARG A 358 98.50 28.29 129.19
C ARG A 358 98.02 29.14 128.02
N GLU A 359 98.72 30.23 127.70
CA GLU A 359 98.43 31.04 126.51
C GLU A 359 98.51 30.20 125.22
N ILE A 360 99.56 29.37 125.07
CA ILE A 360 99.68 28.46 123.92
C ILE A 360 98.57 27.38 123.94
N SER A 361 98.20 26.87 125.12
CA SER A 361 97.11 25.91 125.28
C SER A 361 95.77 26.48 124.80
N GLU A 362 95.46 27.74 125.13
CA GLU A 362 94.28 28.44 124.62
C GLU A 362 94.29 28.55 123.09
N ILE A 363 95.43 28.90 122.48
CA ILE A 363 95.58 28.95 121.02
C ILE A 363 95.35 27.56 120.41
N ILE A 364 95.92 26.50 120.99
CA ILE A 364 95.77 25.12 120.50
C ILE A 364 94.34 24.60 120.64
N LEU A 365 93.63 24.99 121.70
CA LEU A 365 92.19 24.72 121.84
C LEU A 365 91.38 25.43 120.74
N GLY A 366 91.69 26.69 120.44
CA GLY A 366 91.09 27.42 119.33
C GLY A 366 91.36 26.76 117.98
N VAL A 367 92.60 26.36 117.70
CA VAL A 367 92.97 25.63 116.47
C VAL A 367 92.24 24.30 116.38
N ARG A 368 92.08 23.57 117.50
CA ARG A 368 91.32 22.31 117.53
C ARG A 368 89.87 22.54 117.12
N GLU A 369 89.21 23.53 117.70
CA GLU A 369 87.83 23.89 117.35
C GLU A 369 87.71 24.24 115.85
N GLU A 370 88.64 25.05 115.31
CA GLU A 370 88.66 25.38 113.89
C GLU A 370 88.86 24.15 112.99
N THR A 371 89.74 23.22 113.37
CA THR A 371 89.93 21.98 112.60
C THR A 371 88.68 21.10 112.62
N GLU A 372 87.98 20.99 113.74
CA GLU A 372 86.70 20.25 113.81
C GLU A 372 85.62 20.91 112.95
N ARG A 373 85.54 22.25 112.93
CA ARG A 373 84.64 22.98 112.03
C ARG A 373 84.98 22.73 110.56
N ALA A 374 86.26 22.74 110.20
CA ALA A 374 86.72 22.47 108.84
C ALA A 374 86.40 21.03 108.38
N VAL A 375 86.59 20.02 109.24
CA VAL A 375 86.21 18.62 108.95
C VAL A 375 84.70 18.50 108.68
N LYS A 376 83.86 19.13 109.51
CA LYS A 376 82.40 19.14 109.30
C LYS A 376 82.02 19.80 107.97
N ALA A 377 82.67 20.92 107.62
CA ALA A 377 82.44 21.62 106.37
C ALA A 377 82.83 20.76 105.14
N ILE A 378 83.96 20.04 105.20
CA ILE A 378 84.40 19.16 104.12
C ILE A 378 83.47 17.96 103.96
N SER A 379 83.05 17.32 105.06
CA SER A 379 82.09 16.22 104.99
C SER A 379 80.75 16.65 104.36
N LEU A 380 80.26 17.85 104.70
CA LEU A 380 79.08 18.42 104.04
C LEU A 380 79.34 18.71 102.56
N SER A 381 80.55 19.15 102.20
CA SER A 381 80.95 19.37 100.81
C SER A 381 80.93 18.07 100.00
N GLU A 382 81.50 16.97 100.52
CA GLU A 382 81.47 15.66 99.84
C GLU A 382 80.04 15.19 99.55
N LYS A 383 79.12 15.38 100.50
CA LYS A 383 77.70 15.06 100.29
C LYS A 383 77.11 15.89 99.14
N ARG A 384 77.34 17.21 99.12
CA ARG A 384 76.85 18.11 98.06
C ARG A 384 77.46 17.80 96.69
N ILE A 385 78.75 17.44 96.64
CA ILE A 385 79.45 17.02 95.43
C ILE A 385 78.81 15.74 94.87
N SER A 386 78.51 14.75 95.72
CA SER A 386 77.84 13.52 95.30
C SER A 386 76.42 13.76 94.80
N GLU A 387 75.66 14.63 95.46
CA GLU A 387 74.33 15.05 95.01
C GLU A 387 74.40 15.78 93.65
N GLY A 388 75.38 16.67 93.47
CA GLY A 388 75.64 17.36 92.21
C GLY A 388 75.99 16.41 91.07
N ALA A 389 76.88 15.43 91.32
CA ALA A 389 77.25 14.41 90.33
C ALA A 389 76.02 13.59 89.86
N ALA A 390 75.16 13.19 90.81
CA ALA A 390 73.95 12.43 90.51
C ALA A 390 72.96 13.26 89.68
N LEU A 391 72.79 14.54 90.01
CA LEU A 391 71.93 15.45 89.25
C LEU A 391 72.45 15.68 87.82
N SER A 392 73.76 15.91 87.65
CA SER A 392 74.39 16.04 86.34
C SER A 392 74.18 14.79 85.48
N ARG A 393 74.35 13.58 86.05
CA ARG A 393 74.10 12.33 85.34
C ARG A 393 72.65 12.23 84.85
N LYS A 394 71.68 12.58 85.70
CA LYS A 394 70.26 12.59 85.33
C LYS A 394 69.98 13.57 84.18
N SER A 395 70.63 14.72 84.16
CA SER A 395 70.55 15.67 83.04
C SER A 395 71.13 15.09 81.75
N GLY A 396 72.27 14.40 81.82
CA GLY A 396 72.86 13.71 80.67
C GLY A 396 71.97 12.61 80.10
N GLU A 397 71.33 11.81 80.96
CA GLU A 397 70.33 10.82 80.55
C GLU A 397 69.12 11.45 79.86
N ALA A 398 68.66 12.61 80.32
CA ALA A 398 67.56 13.35 79.69
C ALA A 398 67.95 13.86 78.30
N LEU A 399 69.15 14.42 78.13
CA LEU A 399 69.67 14.85 76.82
C LEU A 399 69.84 13.67 75.86
N ARG A 400 70.28 12.51 76.34
CA ARG A 400 70.40 11.30 75.51
C ARG A 400 69.04 10.82 75.01
N LYS A 401 68.01 10.86 75.86
CA LYS A 401 66.61 10.58 75.44
C LYS A 401 66.12 11.56 74.38
N ILE A 402 66.53 12.83 74.45
CA ILE A 402 66.23 13.83 73.42
C ILE A 402 66.87 13.41 72.10
N VAL A 403 68.17 13.08 72.07
CA VAL A 403 68.87 12.60 70.86
C VAL A 403 68.15 11.40 70.23
N ASP A 404 67.80 10.38 71.03
CA ASP A 404 67.09 9.20 70.56
C ASP A 404 65.70 9.56 69.97
N GLY A 405 64.96 10.45 70.64
CA GLY A 405 63.65 10.94 70.18
C GLY A 405 63.73 11.70 68.86
N ILE A 406 64.75 12.55 68.68
CA ILE A 406 64.98 13.28 67.43
C ILE A 406 65.32 12.32 66.29
N GLN A 407 66.11 11.26 66.55
CA GLN A 407 66.44 10.28 65.52
C GLN A 407 65.17 9.57 64.98
N VAL A 408 64.23 9.22 65.86
CA VAL A 408 62.93 8.66 65.45
C VAL A 408 62.12 9.69 64.66
N ALA A 409 62.08 10.94 65.10
CA ALA A 409 61.37 12.02 64.40
C ALA A 409 61.92 12.22 62.98
N SER A 410 63.25 12.26 62.80
CA SER A 410 63.87 12.41 61.48
C SER A 410 63.50 11.27 60.52
N VAL A 411 63.45 10.02 61.00
CA VAL A 411 62.99 8.87 60.19
C VAL A 411 61.54 9.04 59.76
N GLN A 412 60.66 9.50 60.67
CA GLN A 412 59.26 9.77 60.34
C GLN A 412 59.11 10.88 59.29
N MET A 413 59.93 11.93 59.35
CA MET A 413 59.88 13.02 58.37
C MET A 413 60.21 12.54 56.95
N VAL A 414 61.17 11.61 56.82
CA VAL A 414 61.50 10.99 55.52
C VAL A 414 60.31 10.20 54.96
N GLU A 415 59.61 9.43 55.78
CA GLU A 415 58.43 8.66 55.34
C GLU A 415 57.24 9.57 54.99
N ILE A 416 57.03 10.67 55.73
CA ILE A 416 56.02 11.69 55.40
C ILE A 416 56.32 12.29 54.02
N ASN A 417 57.58 12.63 53.74
CA ASN A 417 57.96 13.23 52.46
C ASN A 417 57.75 12.25 51.28
N LYS A 418 58.07 10.97 51.48
CA LYS A 418 57.79 9.90 50.51
C LYS A 418 56.29 9.72 50.26
N THR A 419 55.48 9.77 51.31
CA THR A 419 54.02 9.69 51.21
C THR A 419 53.46 10.90 50.47
N ALA A 420 53.96 12.11 50.74
CA ALA A 420 53.57 13.32 50.03
C ALA A 420 53.88 13.21 48.52
N LEU A 421 55.03 12.67 48.13
CA LEU A 421 55.37 12.45 46.73
C LEU A 421 54.39 11.46 46.05
N SER A 422 54.10 10.34 46.71
CA SER A 422 53.14 9.35 46.20
C SER A 422 51.73 9.93 46.06
N GLN A 423 51.33 10.81 46.99
CA GLN A 423 50.04 11.49 46.94
C GLN A 423 49.98 12.55 45.83
N ALA A 424 51.10 13.20 45.50
CA ALA A 424 51.19 14.11 44.36
C ALA A 424 50.96 13.36 43.02
N GLU A 425 51.57 12.18 42.86
CA GLU A 425 51.33 11.32 41.70
C GLU A 425 49.86 10.89 41.58
N ALA A 426 49.26 10.49 42.70
CA ALA A 426 47.83 10.15 42.75
C ALA A 426 46.94 11.37 42.39
N SER A 427 47.27 12.56 42.90
CA SER A 427 46.57 13.81 42.59
C SER A 427 46.60 14.11 41.08
N ALA A 428 47.76 13.94 40.43
CA ALA A 428 47.90 14.11 38.98
C ALA A 428 47.06 13.10 38.18
N ALA A 429 46.99 11.85 38.64
CA ALA A 429 46.14 10.83 38.02
C ALA A 429 44.64 11.18 38.13
N VAL A 430 44.20 11.71 39.28
CA VAL A 430 42.82 12.19 39.46
C VAL A 430 42.54 13.38 38.55
N GLN A 431 43.48 14.33 38.43
CA GLN A 431 43.33 15.47 37.52
C GLN A 431 43.12 15.03 36.07
N GLN A 432 43.90 14.04 35.60
CA GLN A 432 43.72 13.48 34.25
C GLN A 432 42.36 12.77 34.11
N ALA A 433 41.92 12.06 35.14
CA ALA A 433 40.61 11.43 35.15
C ALA A 433 39.48 12.47 35.06
N MET A 434 39.57 13.59 35.78
CA MET A 434 38.60 14.68 35.69
C MET A 434 38.56 15.31 34.28
N SER A 435 39.71 15.47 33.62
CA SER A 435 39.75 15.93 32.23
C SER A 435 39.01 14.97 31.29
N ARG A 436 39.21 13.66 31.45
CA ARG A 436 38.49 12.64 30.66
C ARG A 436 36.99 12.64 30.94
N VAL A 437 36.58 12.86 32.19
CA VAL A 437 35.16 12.99 32.54
C VAL A 437 34.56 14.23 31.88
N ALA A 438 35.24 15.37 31.88
CA ALA A 438 34.78 16.59 31.22
C ALA A 438 34.58 16.38 29.71
N GLU A 439 35.54 15.74 29.03
CA GLU A 439 35.40 15.36 27.61
C GLU A 439 34.20 14.42 27.39
N MET A 440 34.02 13.43 28.27
CA MET A 440 32.89 12.50 28.17
C MET A 440 31.54 13.20 28.34
N VAL A 441 31.45 14.22 29.20
CA VAL A 441 30.24 15.02 29.37
C VAL A 441 29.93 15.84 28.11
N GLU A 442 30.94 16.40 27.44
CA GLU A 442 30.77 17.07 26.15
C GLU A 442 30.25 16.10 25.07
N HIS A 443 30.78 14.87 25.05
CA HIS A 443 30.28 13.81 24.18
C HIS A 443 28.83 13.42 24.48
N ILE A 444 28.45 13.31 25.75
CA ILE A 444 27.06 13.04 26.16
C ILE A 444 26.16 14.17 25.70
N ALA A 445 26.52 15.43 25.93
CA ALA A 445 25.72 16.58 25.51
C ALA A 445 25.45 16.58 24.01
N ARG A 446 26.48 16.30 23.19
CA ARG A 446 26.31 16.17 21.73
C ARG A 446 25.40 15.00 21.34
N ALA A 447 25.59 13.83 21.95
CA ALA A 447 24.75 12.66 21.67
C ALA A 447 23.28 12.90 22.05
N THR A 448 23.03 13.56 23.20
CA THR A 448 21.69 13.95 23.65
C THR A 448 21.03 14.92 22.67
N GLN A 449 21.77 15.89 22.13
CA GLN A 449 21.27 16.82 21.12
C GLN A 449 20.89 16.09 19.81
N GLU A 450 21.74 15.18 19.34
CA GLU A 450 21.45 14.35 18.16
C GLU A 450 20.23 13.45 18.38
N GLN A 451 20.10 12.87 19.57
CA GLN A 451 18.96 12.02 19.94
C GLN A 451 17.66 12.82 20.04
N SER A 452 17.71 14.05 20.57
CA SER A 452 16.57 14.97 20.61
C SER A 452 16.05 15.26 19.20
N HIS A 453 16.95 15.60 18.28
CA HIS A 453 16.60 15.81 16.88
C HIS A 453 16.02 14.54 16.22
N GLY A 454 16.61 13.38 16.50
CA GLY A 454 16.07 12.09 16.05
C GLY A 454 14.65 11.83 16.56
N SER A 455 14.36 12.15 17.82
CA SER A 455 13.03 12.00 18.43
C SER A 455 11.97 12.89 17.75
N GLU A 456 12.32 14.13 17.41
CA GLU A 456 11.43 15.02 16.64
C GLU A 456 11.10 14.45 15.25
N LEU A 457 12.10 13.89 14.54
CA LEU A 457 11.89 13.29 13.23
C LEU A 457 10.98 12.05 13.29
N ILE A 458 11.14 11.20 14.32
CA ILE A 458 10.28 10.03 14.50
C ILE A 458 8.86 10.47 14.87
N THR A 459 8.70 11.50 15.70
CA THR A 459 7.38 12.09 16.01
C THR A 459 6.65 12.53 14.73
N ALA A 460 7.34 13.25 13.85
CA ALA A 460 6.79 13.65 12.56
C ALA A 460 6.46 12.47 11.64
N ALA A 461 7.25 11.39 11.68
CA ALA A 461 6.99 10.17 10.92
C ALA A 461 5.75 9.41 11.44
N VAL A 462 5.58 9.32 12.75
CA VAL A 462 4.39 8.74 13.40
C VAL A 462 3.12 9.48 12.97
N ASP A 463 3.14 10.82 12.96
CA ASP A 463 1.98 11.60 12.52
C ASP A 463 1.65 11.38 11.03
N ARG A 464 2.68 11.23 10.18
CA ARG A 464 2.48 10.85 8.77
C ARG A 464 1.87 9.44 8.65
N MET A 465 2.32 8.48 9.45
CA MET A 465 1.76 7.12 9.45
C MET A 465 0.30 7.11 9.92
N ARG A 466 -0.06 7.90 10.93
CA ARG A 466 -1.46 8.08 11.36
C ARG A 466 -2.33 8.58 10.20
N ASN A 467 -1.85 9.58 9.46
CA ASN A 467 -2.57 10.13 8.33
C ASN A 467 -2.70 9.13 7.16
N LEU A 468 -1.60 8.47 6.79
CA LEU A 468 -1.61 7.45 5.73
C LEU A 468 -2.55 6.29 6.09
N THR A 469 -2.55 5.87 7.35
CA THR A 469 -3.45 4.82 7.84
C THR A 469 -4.91 5.20 7.66
N ARG A 470 -5.26 6.45 7.99
CA ARG A 470 -6.61 6.98 7.77
C ARG A 470 -6.98 7.02 6.29
N GLU A 471 -6.07 7.42 5.41
CA GLU A 471 -6.30 7.44 3.96
C GLU A 471 -6.53 6.04 3.36
N VAL A 472 -5.75 5.06 3.81
CA VAL A 472 -5.93 3.65 3.40
C VAL A 472 -7.29 3.13 3.88
N MET A 473 -7.68 3.41 5.12
CA MET A 473 -9.00 3.02 5.64
C MET A 473 -10.16 3.59 4.81
N ASN A 474 -10.07 4.87 4.44
CA ASN A 474 -11.06 5.49 3.56
C ASN A 474 -11.10 4.82 2.17
N SER A 475 -9.93 4.48 1.62
CA SER A 475 -9.81 3.81 0.33
C SER A 475 -10.40 2.40 0.34
N ILE A 476 -10.19 1.64 1.42
CA ILE A 476 -10.78 0.30 1.60
C ILE A 476 -12.31 0.38 1.58
N SER A 477 -12.89 1.33 2.32
CA SER A 477 -14.35 1.54 2.33
C SER A 477 -14.89 1.87 0.94
N SER A 478 -14.20 2.74 0.19
CA SER A 478 -14.57 3.05 -1.20
C SER A 478 -14.48 1.81 -2.10
N HIS A 479 -13.41 1.02 -1.99
CA HIS A 479 -13.24 -0.18 -2.81
C HIS A 479 -14.25 -1.29 -2.49
N GLN A 480 -14.65 -1.45 -1.22
CA GLN A 480 -15.72 -2.38 -0.85
C GLN A 480 -17.06 -1.98 -1.53
N GLY A 481 -17.36 -0.67 -1.56
CA GLY A 481 -18.50 -0.13 -2.29
C GLY A 481 -18.43 -0.44 -3.79
N SER A 482 -17.28 -0.20 -4.43
CA SER A 482 -17.08 -0.50 -5.85
C SER A 482 -17.17 -2.00 -6.16
N ALA A 483 -16.58 -2.87 -5.34
CA ALA A 483 -16.65 -4.32 -5.52
C ALA A 483 -18.11 -4.81 -5.49
N THR A 484 -18.91 -4.30 -4.54
CA THR A 484 -20.34 -4.60 -4.44
C THR A 484 -21.11 -4.11 -5.67
N GLN A 485 -20.81 -2.93 -6.19
CA GLN A 485 -21.41 -2.43 -7.44
C GLN A 485 -21.09 -3.32 -8.65
N VAL A 486 -19.84 -3.80 -8.76
CA VAL A 486 -19.43 -4.69 -9.86
C VAL A 486 -20.09 -6.06 -9.77
N ILE A 487 -20.27 -6.60 -8.56
CA ILE A 487 -21.04 -7.84 -8.33
C ILE A 487 -22.48 -7.67 -8.83
N ASN A 488 -23.15 -6.60 -8.40
CA ASN A 488 -24.53 -6.31 -8.83
C ASN A 488 -24.64 -6.08 -10.35
N ALA A 489 -23.63 -5.44 -10.96
CA ALA A 489 -23.57 -5.27 -12.42
C ALA A 489 -23.39 -6.62 -13.15
N SER A 490 -22.57 -7.52 -12.60
CA SER A 490 -22.35 -8.86 -13.16
C SER A 490 -23.61 -9.72 -13.08
N GLU A 491 -24.39 -9.62 -11.99
CA GLU A 491 -25.71 -10.24 -11.89
C GLU A 491 -26.69 -9.73 -12.97
N LYS A 492 -26.74 -8.41 -13.18
CA LYS A 492 -27.56 -7.82 -14.25
C LYS A 492 -27.14 -8.26 -15.64
N ILE A 493 -25.83 -8.37 -15.90
CA ILE A 493 -25.31 -8.89 -17.17
C ILE A 493 -25.75 -10.35 -17.35
N ASN A 494 -25.67 -11.18 -16.32
CA ASN A 494 -26.13 -12.58 -16.41
C ASN A 494 -27.63 -12.70 -16.69
N ALA A 495 -28.45 -11.82 -16.11
CA ALA A 495 -29.87 -11.74 -16.47
C ALA A 495 -30.05 -11.39 -17.96
N MET A 496 -29.35 -10.35 -18.46
CA MET A 496 -29.40 -9.94 -19.86
C MET A 496 -28.87 -11.01 -20.83
N VAL A 497 -27.84 -11.75 -20.45
CA VAL A 497 -27.33 -12.91 -21.21
C VAL A 497 -28.43 -13.95 -21.39
N THR A 498 -29.20 -14.21 -20.33
CA THR A 498 -30.32 -15.16 -20.36
C THR A 498 -31.39 -14.68 -21.35
N ASP A 499 -31.77 -13.40 -21.27
CA ASP A 499 -32.77 -12.80 -22.16
C ASP A 499 -32.34 -12.83 -23.64
N ILE A 500 -31.08 -12.46 -23.94
CA ILE A 500 -30.56 -12.48 -25.32
C ILE A 500 -30.49 -13.90 -25.88
N CYS A 501 -30.18 -14.89 -25.03
CA CYS A 501 -30.18 -16.30 -25.44
C CYS A 501 -31.58 -16.74 -25.86
N GLU A 502 -32.61 -16.37 -25.08
CA GLU A 502 -34.00 -16.67 -25.38
C GLU A 502 -34.46 -15.99 -26.69
N GLU A 503 -34.15 -14.70 -26.88
CA GLU A 503 -34.46 -13.98 -28.13
C GLU A 503 -33.73 -14.59 -29.34
N SER A 504 -32.47 -14.99 -29.19
CA SER A 504 -31.67 -15.60 -30.26
C SER A 504 -32.27 -16.94 -30.72
N ILE A 505 -32.79 -17.74 -29.79
CA ILE A 505 -33.49 -19.00 -30.11
C ILE A 505 -34.77 -18.72 -30.90
N LEU A 506 -35.58 -17.76 -30.46
CA LEU A 506 -36.81 -17.36 -31.16
C LEU A 506 -36.53 -16.82 -32.57
N GLN A 507 -35.46 -16.04 -32.72
CA GLN A 507 -35.04 -15.50 -34.01
C GLN A 507 -34.53 -16.59 -34.95
N SER A 508 -33.82 -17.60 -34.43
CA SER A 508 -33.37 -18.77 -35.20
C SER A 508 -34.56 -19.55 -35.75
N ALA A 509 -35.55 -19.85 -34.90
CA ALA A 509 -36.78 -20.54 -35.31
C ALA A 509 -37.55 -19.76 -36.39
N SER A 510 -37.62 -18.43 -36.24
CA SER A 510 -38.26 -17.55 -37.22
C SER A 510 -37.51 -17.54 -38.57
N ALA A 511 -36.18 -17.51 -38.55
CA ALA A 511 -35.36 -17.56 -39.76
C ALA A 511 -35.49 -18.91 -40.49
N GLU A 512 -35.63 -20.01 -39.74
CA GLU A 512 -35.89 -21.34 -40.30
C GLU A 512 -37.26 -21.42 -41.00
N LEU A 513 -38.33 -20.90 -40.37
CA LEU A 513 -39.66 -20.81 -40.97
C LEU A 513 -39.69 -19.96 -42.26
N ILE A 514 -38.95 -18.85 -42.30
CA ILE A 514 -38.80 -18.05 -43.52
C ILE A 514 -38.04 -18.85 -44.59
N GLY A 515 -37.00 -19.58 -44.19
CA GLY A 515 -36.25 -20.47 -45.08
C GLY A 515 -37.14 -21.53 -45.74
N GLU A 516 -38.02 -22.16 -44.96
CA GLU A 516 -39.01 -23.13 -45.44
C GLU A 516 -40.03 -22.47 -46.39
N SER A 517 -40.58 -21.31 -46.00
CA SER A 517 -41.52 -20.55 -46.83
C SER A 517 -40.90 -20.13 -48.18
N LEU A 518 -39.61 -19.76 -48.19
CA LEU A 518 -38.89 -19.41 -49.42
C LEU A 518 -38.77 -20.59 -50.37
N LYS A 519 -38.61 -21.81 -49.85
CA LYS A 519 -38.55 -23.05 -50.63
C LYS A 519 -39.91 -23.33 -51.28
N ASP A 520 -41.00 -23.15 -50.54
CA ASP A 520 -42.37 -23.27 -51.08
C ASP A 520 -42.63 -22.23 -52.18
N PHE A 521 -42.13 -21.01 -52.02
CA PHE A 521 -42.23 -19.96 -53.05
C PHE A 521 -41.38 -20.29 -54.29
N GLU A 522 -40.20 -20.89 -54.13
CA GLU A 522 -39.37 -21.33 -55.25
C GLU A 522 -40.08 -22.41 -56.08
N GLU A 523 -40.67 -23.41 -55.41
CA GLU A 523 -41.48 -24.46 -56.06
C GLU A 523 -42.71 -23.86 -56.77
N SER A 524 -43.43 -22.95 -56.13
CA SER A 524 -44.56 -22.25 -56.74
C SER A 524 -44.17 -21.41 -57.95
N THR A 525 -43.02 -20.74 -57.91
CA THR A 525 -42.49 -19.94 -59.03
C THR A 525 -42.16 -20.85 -60.22
N ASP A 526 -41.57 -22.02 -59.99
CA ASP A 526 -41.26 -23.01 -61.03
C ASP A 526 -42.53 -23.57 -61.70
N VAL A 527 -43.56 -23.87 -60.89
CA VAL A 527 -44.89 -24.26 -61.39
C VAL A 527 -45.53 -23.14 -62.21
N HIS A 528 -45.38 -21.88 -61.80
CA HIS A 528 -45.88 -20.71 -62.52
C HIS A 528 -45.20 -20.53 -63.89
N VAL A 529 -43.87 -20.67 -63.96
CA VAL A 529 -43.12 -20.63 -65.23
C VAL A 529 -43.62 -21.73 -66.16
N THR A 530 -43.71 -22.96 -65.64
CA THR A 530 -44.17 -24.12 -66.40
C THR A 530 -45.60 -23.93 -66.93
N SER A 531 -46.52 -23.43 -66.08
CA SER A 531 -47.92 -23.16 -66.48
C SER A 531 -48.01 -22.09 -67.57
N THR A 532 -47.14 -21.09 -67.52
CA THR A 532 -47.09 -20.01 -68.50
C THR A 532 -46.56 -20.48 -69.85
N MET A 533 -45.56 -21.39 -69.84
CA MET A 533 -45.08 -22.06 -71.07
C MET A 533 -46.18 -22.90 -71.75
N VAL A 534 -46.98 -23.63 -70.96
CA VAL A 534 -48.12 -24.39 -71.49
C VAL A 534 -49.18 -23.45 -72.09
N MET A 535 -49.43 -22.30 -71.45
CA MET A 535 -50.37 -21.28 -71.95
C MET A 535 -49.93 -20.73 -73.32
N ASP A 536 -48.62 -20.47 -73.49
CA ASP A 536 -48.05 -20.00 -74.75
C ASP A 536 -48.22 -21.05 -75.88
N GLU A 537 -48.00 -22.34 -75.58
CA GLU A 537 -48.24 -23.44 -76.52
C GLU A 537 -49.72 -23.53 -76.97
N ILE A 538 -50.66 -23.32 -76.03
CA ILE A 538 -52.11 -23.31 -76.31
C ILE A 538 -52.46 -22.10 -77.19
N LEU A 539 -51.88 -20.94 -76.95
CA LEU A 539 -52.13 -19.73 -77.75
C LEU A 539 -51.68 -19.88 -79.19
N VAL A 540 -50.51 -20.49 -79.43
CA VAL A 540 -50.03 -20.80 -80.78
C VAL A 540 -51.03 -21.69 -81.53
N LYS A 541 -51.62 -22.69 -80.85
CA LYS A 541 -52.66 -23.55 -81.44
C LYS A 541 -53.98 -22.80 -81.68
N LEU A 542 -54.39 -21.93 -80.77
CA LEU A 542 -55.62 -21.14 -80.86
C LEU A 542 -55.56 -20.11 -82.01
N ALA A 543 -54.44 -19.41 -82.14
CA ALA A 543 -54.20 -18.47 -83.24
C ALA A 543 -54.35 -19.15 -84.61
N ARG A 544 -53.81 -20.37 -84.74
CA ARG A 544 -53.95 -21.19 -85.95
C ARG A 544 -55.40 -21.59 -86.24
N GLN A 545 -56.20 -21.91 -85.23
CA GLN A 545 -57.62 -22.24 -85.42
C GLN A 545 -58.47 -21.03 -85.82
N ILE A 546 -58.20 -19.85 -85.25
CA ILE A 546 -58.87 -18.59 -85.61
C ILE A 546 -58.63 -18.27 -87.10
N GLU A 547 -57.39 -18.44 -87.59
CA GLU A 547 -57.02 -18.19 -88.99
C GLU A 547 -57.72 -19.16 -89.96
N VAL A 548 -57.85 -20.44 -89.59
CA VAL A 548 -58.57 -21.45 -90.39
C VAL A 548 -60.06 -21.11 -90.49
N LEU A 549 -60.71 -20.75 -89.38
CA LEU A 549 -62.14 -20.38 -89.38
C LEU A 549 -62.42 -19.08 -90.14
N GLN A 550 -61.52 -18.10 -90.09
CA GLN A 550 -61.65 -16.89 -90.91
C GLN A 550 -61.64 -17.21 -92.41
N ASN A 551 -60.76 -18.11 -92.85
CA ASN A 551 -60.68 -18.52 -94.26
C ASN A 551 -61.94 -19.27 -94.74
N GLU A 552 -62.58 -20.08 -93.90
CA GLU A 552 -63.86 -20.70 -94.24
C GLU A 552 -65.01 -19.68 -94.29
N MET A 553 -65.05 -18.75 -93.34
CA MET A 553 -66.08 -17.70 -93.30
C MET A 553 -66.01 -16.75 -94.50
N ALA A 554 -64.81 -16.48 -95.03
CA ALA A 554 -64.62 -15.62 -96.20
C ALA A 554 -65.28 -16.16 -97.50
N ARG A 555 -65.63 -17.45 -97.55
CA ARG A 555 -66.36 -18.04 -98.69
C ARG A 555 -67.83 -17.63 -98.77
N PHE A 556 -68.42 -17.14 -97.69
CA PHE A 556 -69.82 -16.72 -97.65
C PHE A 556 -69.93 -15.20 -97.81
N LYS A 557 -70.62 -14.75 -98.87
CA LYS A 557 -70.94 -13.33 -99.08
C LYS A 557 -72.27 -13.02 -98.40
N ALA A 558 -72.22 -12.94 -97.07
CA ALA A 558 -73.37 -12.62 -96.22
C ALA A 558 -73.88 -11.18 -96.37
#